data_AF-A0A5C8JG98-F1
#
_entry.id   AF-A0A5C8JG98-F1
#
_cell.length_a   1.000
_cell.length_b   1.000
_cell.length_c   1.000
_cell.angle_alpha   90.00
_cell.angle_beta   90.00
_cell.angle_gamma   90.00
#
_symmetry.space_group_name_H-M   'P 1'
#
loop_
_entity.id
_entity.type
_entity.pdbx_description
1 polymer ?
#
loop_
_entity_poly.entity_id
_entity_poly.type
_entity_poly.pdbx_seq_one_letter_code
_entity_poly.pdbx_strand_id
1 'polypeptide(L)'
;MAWPAGLRLRLHGDGSEHRRTTAGRGRALRADPLRRVHERQRRGVMTAEMPWGDHPERERQPLTPDRVRKQEFSRTPLGRRGYSEDEVRSFLYRVAEDMAAGDKEKADLRAYIDRLKQWYKDHGVSVEQAAPQQALSVDAINILSRAQQTADVQIAEAEDYARRILGEARQQYEVILTEAQRQAEEAADQAVGAYRSRGGEHGAEAEELERQIAYLRTFADVTRVQLRAVLAGLAQEVDKLGTIPDQDGQLLHGPSPVHR
;
A
#
# COMPACT_ATOMS: atom_id res chain seq x y z
N MET A 1 -23.32 -48.02 -30.66
CA MET A 1 -22.74 -47.98 -29.29
C MET A 1 -22.14 -46.61 -29.08
N ALA A 2 -22.30 -45.85 -28.00
CA ALA A 2 -23.23 -45.80 -26.88
C ALA A 2 -23.00 -44.39 -26.29
N TRP A 3 -24.05 -43.60 -26.09
CA TRP A 3 -23.98 -42.30 -25.41
C TRP A 3 -24.03 -42.52 -23.89
N PRO A 4 -23.28 -41.78 -23.05
CA PRO A 4 -23.55 -41.71 -21.63
C PRO A 4 -24.46 -40.51 -21.31
N ALA A 5 -25.63 -40.85 -20.77
CA ALA A 5 -26.61 -39.96 -20.19
C ALA A 5 -26.28 -39.62 -18.72
N GLY A 6 -26.76 -38.46 -18.25
CA GLY A 6 -27.13 -38.29 -16.83
C GLY A 6 -26.53 -37.08 -16.10
N LEU A 7 -27.08 -35.88 -16.36
CA LEU A 7 -27.05 -34.76 -15.43
C LEU A 7 -28.40 -34.69 -14.69
N ARG A 8 -28.39 -34.75 -13.36
CA ARG A 8 -29.56 -34.37 -12.53
C ARG A 8 -29.31 -32.98 -11.97
N LEU A 9 -30.04 -32.00 -12.50
CA LEU A 9 -30.24 -30.70 -11.86
C LEU A 9 -31.13 -30.88 -10.61
N ARG A 10 -30.74 -30.26 -9.50
CA ARG A 10 -31.65 -29.92 -8.41
C ARG A 10 -31.85 -28.41 -8.44
N LEU A 11 -33.08 -28.02 -8.77
CA LEU A 11 -33.65 -26.70 -8.51
C LEU A 11 -33.98 -26.62 -7.02
N HIS A 12 -33.58 -25.54 -6.34
CA HIS A 12 -34.18 -25.16 -5.07
C HIS A 12 -34.71 -23.74 -5.21
N GLY A 13 -36.02 -23.62 -5.01
CA GLY A 13 -36.80 -22.39 -5.17
C GLY A 13 -36.68 -21.43 -4.00
N ASP A 14 -36.93 -20.18 -4.36
CA ASP A 14 -37.20 -19.03 -3.50
C ASP A 14 -38.56 -19.16 -2.80
N GLY A 15 -38.67 -18.58 -1.61
CA GLY A 15 -39.84 -18.70 -0.72
C GLY A 15 -39.78 -17.69 0.42
N SER A 16 -40.66 -16.70 0.32
CA SER A 16 -40.80 -15.46 1.06
C SER A 16 -41.38 -15.55 2.47
N GLU A 17 -41.13 -14.46 3.23
CA GLU A 17 -41.96 -13.82 4.25
C GLU A 17 -42.56 -14.65 5.39
N HIS A 18 -42.20 -14.32 6.64
CA HIS A 18 -43.13 -14.38 7.78
C HIS A 18 -43.04 -13.12 8.66
N ARG A 19 -44.20 -12.48 8.79
CA ARG A 19 -44.59 -11.34 9.65
C ARG A 19 -44.92 -11.85 11.06
N ARG A 20 -44.76 -10.98 12.09
CA ARG A 20 -45.47 -10.84 13.39
C ARG A 20 -44.44 -10.52 14.52
N THR A 21 -44.65 -9.68 15.54
CA THR A 21 -45.76 -8.86 16.06
C THR A 21 -45.25 -8.05 17.25
N THR A 22 -45.79 -6.84 17.44
CA THR A 22 -46.12 -6.13 18.72
C THR A 22 -45.04 -5.92 19.80
N ALA A 23 -44.56 -4.70 20.07
CA ALA A 23 -45.22 -3.55 20.72
C ALA A 23 -45.43 -3.68 22.24
N GLY A 24 -44.78 -2.80 23.02
CA GLY A 24 -45.14 -2.55 24.42
C GLY A 24 -44.21 -1.62 25.23
N ARG A 25 -44.44 -0.29 25.13
CA ARG A 25 -44.47 0.75 26.21
C ARG A 25 -43.20 0.97 27.08
N GLY A 26 -42.77 2.18 27.43
CA GLY A 26 -43.25 3.56 27.29
C GLY A 26 -42.09 4.50 27.71
N ARG A 27 -41.77 5.55 26.93
CA ARG A 27 -42.20 6.96 27.05
C ARG A 27 -41.75 7.71 28.33
N ALA A 28 -40.76 8.60 28.11
CA ALA A 28 -40.55 9.99 28.58
C ALA A 28 -40.79 10.33 30.07
N LEU A 29 -39.97 11.16 30.73
CA LEU A 29 -39.83 12.63 30.58
C LEU A 29 -38.45 13.06 31.18
N ARG A 30 -37.59 13.81 30.47
CA ARG A 30 -37.33 15.29 30.62
C ARG A 30 -37.32 15.77 32.09
N ALA A 31 -36.35 16.51 32.65
CA ALA A 31 -35.32 17.41 32.12
C ALA A 31 -34.21 17.70 33.17
N ASP A 32 -33.11 18.27 32.67
CA ASP A 32 -32.01 19.08 33.26
C ASP A 32 -32.41 20.06 34.42
N PRO A 33 -31.51 20.83 35.10
CA PRO A 33 -30.04 20.91 35.06
C PRO A 33 -29.31 21.17 36.42
N LEU A 34 -27.98 21.14 36.38
CA LEU A 34 -26.99 21.87 37.21
C LEU A 34 -27.45 22.59 38.50
N ARG A 35 -27.02 22.13 39.69
CA ARG A 35 -26.40 22.98 40.75
C ARG A 35 -25.94 22.21 42.00
N ARG A 36 -24.62 22.34 42.25
CA ARG A 36 -23.93 22.52 43.55
C ARG A 36 -24.32 21.60 44.72
N VAL A 37 -23.48 20.63 45.08
CA VAL A 37 -22.32 20.81 45.99
C VAL A 37 -22.76 21.32 47.37
N HIS A 38 -22.84 20.43 48.36
CA HIS A 38 -21.90 20.39 49.49
C HIS A 38 -22.22 19.22 50.44
N GLU A 39 -21.14 18.53 50.86
CA GLU A 39 -21.00 17.95 52.21
C GLU A 39 -21.78 16.62 52.46
N ARG A 40 -21.21 15.48 52.89
CA ARG A 40 -20.04 15.22 53.74
C ARG A 40 -19.73 13.70 53.75
N GLN A 41 -18.45 13.40 53.97
CA GLN A 41 -17.97 12.25 54.74
C GLN A 41 -17.87 10.84 54.10
N ARG A 42 -16.82 10.69 53.28
CA ARG A 42 -15.69 9.74 53.49
C ARG A 42 -15.95 8.41 54.22
N ARG A 43 -15.80 7.29 53.49
CA ARG A 43 -14.75 6.28 53.76
C ARG A 43 -14.65 5.19 52.68
N GLY A 44 -13.47 5.09 52.07
CA GLY A 44 -12.79 3.82 51.78
C GLY A 44 -13.20 3.02 50.54
N VAL A 45 -12.74 3.41 49.35
CA VAL A 45 -12.49 2.49 48.24
C VAL A 45 -11.11 2.85 47.65
N MET A 46 -10.08 2.09 48.02
CA MET A 46 -8.79 2.10 47.31
C MET A 46 -8.92 1.16 46.11
N THR A 47 -9.41 1.65 44.99
CA THR A 47 -9.07 1.12 43.67
C THR A 47 -9.23 2.20 42.61
N ALA A 48 -8.26 2.23 41.70
CA ALA A 48 -8.22 2.99 40.45
C ALA A 48 -7.92 4.48 40.60
N GLU A 49 -6.62 4.79 40.65
CA GLU A 49 -5.91 5.73 39.78
C GLU A 49 -4.53 5.94 40.42
N MET A 50 -3.58 5.09 40.06
CA MET A 50 -2.19 5.53 40.15
C MET A 50 -2.01 6.55 39.03
N PRO A 51 -1.72 7.83 39.34
CA PRO A 51 -1.29 8.75 38.32
C PRO A 51 0.07 8.21 37.83
N TRP A 52 0.14 7.82 36.56
CA TRP A 52 1.40 7.65 35.87
C TRP A 52 2.07 9.03 35.79
N GLY A 53 2.70 9.46 36.88
CA GLY A 53 3.16 10.84 37.03
C GLY A 53 4.02 11.12 38.25
N ASP A 54 4.45 10.10 38.99
CA ASP A 54 5.47 10.23 40.03
C ASP A 54 6.29 8.94 40.12
N HIS A 55 7.01 8.64 39.03
CA HIS A 55 8.28 7.96 39.21
C HIS A 55 9.28 9.07 39.54
N PRO A 56 9.88 9.11 40.75
CA PRO A 56 11.00 10.01 40.97
C PRO A 56 11.97 9.76 39.84
N GLU A 57 12.47 10.82 39.22
CA GLU A 57 13.47 10.78 38.17
C GLU A 57 14.60 9.85 38.61
N ARG A 58 14.47 8.55 38.33
CA ARG A 58 15.62 7.70 38.10
C ARG A 58 16.18 8.36 36.88
N GLU A 59 17.16 9.24 37.10
CA GLU A 59 18.05 9.78 36.09
C GLU A 59 18.06 8.75 34.98
N ARG A 60 17.53 9.09 33.79
CA ARG A 60 17.64 8.23 32.61
C ARG A 60 19.11 8.27 32.21
N GLN A 61 19.92 7.72 33.09
CA GLN A 61 21.34 7.66 33.03
C GLN A 61 21.58 6.75 31.83
N PRO A 62 22.29 7.26 30.83
CA PRO A 62 22.35 6.62 29.52
C PRO A 62 22.78 5.16 29.67
N LEU A 63 22.06 4.27 29.00
CA LEU A 63 22.44 2.86 28.94
C LEU A 63 23.76 2.79 28.17
N THR A 64 24.82 2.37 28.84
CA THR A 64 26.10 2.06 28.21
C THR A 64 26.17 0.56 27.91
N PRO A 65 26.96 0.14 26.90
CA PRO A 65 27.19 -1.27 26.63
C PRO A 65 27.55 -2.09 27.88
N ASP A 66 28.44 -1.56 28.72
CA ASP A 66 28.87 -2.24 29.95
C ASP A 66 27.77 -2.32 31.01
N ARG A 67 26.86 -1.35 31.03
CA ARG A 67 25.71 -1.38 31.93
C ARG A 67 24.69 -2.43 31.51
N VAL A 68 24.45 -2.57 30.21
CA VAL A 68 23.57 -3.61 29.66
C VAL A 68 24.12 -5.00 29.97
N ARG A 69 25.43 -5.21 29.85
CA ARG A 69 26.09 -6.49 30.22
C ARG A 69 25.96 -6.84 31.71
N LYS A 70 25.95 -5.84 32.58
CA LYS A 70 25.88 -6.00 34.04
C LYS A 70 24.45 -5.89 34.60
N GLN A 71 23.45 -5.77 33.74
CA GLN A 71 22.07 -5.63 34.19
C GLN A 71 21.57 -6.96 34.77
N GLU A 72 21.16 -6.92 36.04
CA GLU A 72 20.51 -8.05 36.70
C GLU A 72 18.99 -7.89 36.70
N PHE A 73 18.29 -9.01 36.52
CA PHE A 73 16.82 -9.08 36.61
C PHE A 73 16.41 -9.88 37.84
N SER A 74 15.34 -9.46 38.50
CA SER A 74 14.78 -10.20 39.61
C SER A 74 14.16 -11.52 39.14
N ARG A 75 14.32 -12.59 39.94
CA ARG A 75 13.71 -13.88 39.64
C ARG A 75 12.19 -13.79 39.73
N THR A 76 11.51 -14.53 38.87
CA THR A 76 10.05 -14.59 38.85
C THR A 76 9.51 -15.17 40.17
N PRO A 77 8.45 -14.58 40.77
CA PRO A 77 7.80 -15.13 41.95
C PRO A 77 7.33 -16.57 41.73
N LEU A 78 7.39 -17.39 42.79
CA LEU A 78 7.04 -18.83 42.75
C LEU A 78 5.68 -19.06 42.07
N GLY A 79 5.65 -20.00 41.12
CA GLY A 79 4.43 -20.41 40.40
C GLY A 79 4.14 -19.69 39.07
N ARG A 80 5.00 -18.76 38.63
CA ARG A 80 4.92 -18.14 37.29
C ARG A 80 6.12 -18.52 36.44
N ARG A 81 5.91 -18.72 35.13
CA ARG A 81 6.99 -18.99 34.17
C ARG A 81 7.74 -17.68 33.91
N GLY A 82 9.06 -17.70 34.07
CA GLY A 82 9.97 -16.60 33.73
C GLY A 82 10.72 -16.87 32.43
N TYR A 83 11.42 -15.85 31.92
CA TYR A 83 12.36 -16.03 30.82
C TYR A 83 13.56 -16.87 31.25
N SER A 84 14.19 -17.56 30.30
CA SER A 84 15.44 -18.28 30.54
C SER A 84 16.57 -17.28 30.83
N GLU A 85 17.31 -17.48 31.92
CA GLU A 85 18.40 -16.59 32.32
C GLU A 85 19.51 -16.59 31.25
N ASP A 86 19.83 -17.74 30.67
CA ASP A 86 20.89 -17.90 29.66
C ASP A 86 20.51 -17.21 28.34
N GLU A 87 19.23 -17.30 27.95
CA GLU A 87 18.72 -16.67 26.72
C GLU A 87 18.70 -15.14 26.87
N VAL A 88 18.23 -14.65 28.03
CA VAL A 88 18.24 -13.22 28.35
C VAL A 88 19.66 -12.68 28.42
N ARG A 89 20.58 -13.43 29.04
CA ARG A 89 21.99 -13.05 29.13
C ARG A 89 22.67 -12.98 27.76
N SER A 90 22.41 -13.95 26.89
CA SER A 90 22.91 -13.97 25.51
C SER A 90 22.37 -12.78 24.70
N PHE A 91 21.08 -12.46 24.86
CA PHE A 91 20.47 -11.29 24.23
C PHE A 91 21.10 -9.97 24.72
N LEU A 92 21.33 -9.82 26.03
CA LEU A 92 21.99 -8.63 26.59
C LEU A 92 23.41 -8.42 26.05
N TYR A 93 24.19 -9.50 25.85
CA TYR A 93 25.51 -9.39 25.24
C TYR A 93 25.44 -8.85 23.80
N ARG A 94 24.54 -9.38 22.98
CA ARG A 94 24.34 -8.92 21.60
C ARG A 94 23.92 -7.45 21.54
N VAL A 95 22.96 -7.04 22.37
CA VAL A 95 22.52 -5.65 22.47
C VAL A 95 23.68 -4.73 22.88
N ALA A 96 24.50 -5.16 23.84
CA ALA A 96 25.66 -4.40 24.25
C ALA A 96 26.72 -4.27 23.13
N GLU A 97 26.93 -5.31 22.33
CA GLU A 97 27.82 -5.26 21.16
C GLU A 97 27.32 -4.29 20.10
N ASP A 98 26.04 -4.37 19.73
CA ASP A 98 25.43 -3.47 18.76
C ASP A 98 25.49 -2.01 19.23
N MET A 99 25.26 -1.76 20.52
CA MET A 99 25.41 -0.43 21.11
C MET A 99 26.86 0.06 21.09
N ALA A 100 27.83 -0.80 21.40
CA ALA A 100 29.25 -0.44 21.35
C ALA A 100 29.70 -0.11 19.92
N ALA A 101 29.20 -0.84 18.92
CA ALA A 101 29.43 -0.56 17.52
C ALA A 101 28.85 0.80 17.11
N GLY A 102 27.60 1.08 17.50
CA GLY A 102 26.96 2.38 17.24
C GLY A 102 27.65 3.54 17.96
N ASP A 103 28.16 3.34 19.18
CA ASP A 103 28.91 4.36 19.91
C ASP A 103 30.26 4.65 19.25
N LYS A 104 30.94 3.63 18.72
CA LYS A 104 32.17 3.79 17.94
C LYS A 104 31.91 4.58 16.66
N GLU A 105 30.89 4.22 15.90
CA GLU A 105 30.50 4.95 14.69
C GLU A 105 30.19 6.42 14.98
N LYS A 106 29.41 6.70 16.04
CA LYS A 106 29.15 8.07 16.48
C LYS A 106 30.42 8.82 16.87
N ALA A 107 31.36 8.16 17.54
CA ALA A 107 32.65 8.77 17.88
C ALA A 107 33.47 9.09 16.63
N ASP A 108 33.52 8.18 15.66
CA ASP A 108 34.21 8.36 14.39
C ASP A 108 33.58 9.51 13.57
N LEU A 109 32.24 9.58 13.50
CA LEU A 109 31.52 10.68 12.86
C LEU A 109 31.78 12.02 13.55
N ARG A 110 31.80 12.06 14.88
CA ARG A 110 32.13 13.29 15.63
C ARG A 110 33.56 13.74 15.36
N ALA A 111 34.52 12.82 15.38
CA ALA A 111 35.90 13.11 15.04
C ALA A 111 36.06 13.57 13.58
N TYR A 112 35.22 13.10 12.67
CA TYR A 112 35.19 13.58 11.29
C TYR A 112 34.63 15.00 11.19
N ILE A 113 33.51 15.29 11.86
CA ILE A 113 32.92 16.63 11.95
C ILE A 113 33.94 17.62 12.53
N ASP A 114 34.64 17.25 13.61
CA ASP A 114 35.62 18.11 14.26
C ASP A 114 36.82 18.38 13.34
N ARG A 115 37.32 17.35 12.63
CA ARG A 115 38.35 17.51 11.60
C ARG A 115 37.90 18.43 10.47
N LEU A 116 36.67 18.27 9.99
CA LEU A 116 36.12 19.08 8.91
C LEU A 116 35.95 20.55 9.36
N LYS A 117 35.45 20.77 10.57
CA LYS A 117 35.37 22.11 11.17
C LYS A 117 36.75 22.75 11.30
N GLN A 118 37.75 21.99 11.75
CA GLN A 118 39.12 22.50 11.86
C GLN A 118 39.70 22.85 10.48
N TRP A 119 39.47 22.00 9.47
CA TRP A 119 39.85 22.28 8.09
C TRP A 119 39.24 23.59 7.59
N TYR A 120 37.95 23.83 7.80
CA TYR A 120 37.30 25.09 7.42
C TYR A 120 37.86 26.31 8.17
N LYS A 121 38.16 26.16 9.47
CA LYS A 121 38.80 27.21 10.29
C LYS A 121 40.18 27.58 9.75
N ASP A 122 41.01 26.59 9.43
CA ASP A 122 42.36 26.78 8.91
C ASP A 122 42.37 27.39 7.49
N HIS A 123 41.32 27.15 6.71
CA HIS A 123 41.15 27.69 5.35
C HIS A 123 40.41 29.05 5.34
N GLY A 124 40.23 29.71 6.49
CA GLY A 124 39.65 31.05 6.59
C GLY A 124 38.14 31.13 6.31
N VAL A 125 37.45 29.99 6.23
CA VAL A 125 35.99 29.91 6.10
C VAL A 125 35.41 29.79 7.50
N SER A 126 35.14 30.93 8.13
CA SER A 126 34.57 30.95 9.48
C SER A 126 33.09 30.54 9.46
N VAL A 127 32.81 29.29 9.83
CA VAL A 127 31.44 28.76 10.05
C VAL A 127 30.75 29.47 11.22
N GLU A 128 31.51 30.15 12.09
CA GLU A 128 31.01 30.85 13.29
C GLU A 128 30.65 32.34 13.03
N GLN A 129 31.10 32.92 11.92
CA GLN A 129 30.66 34.27 11.47
C GLN A 129 29.56 34.24 10.41
N ALA A 130 29.27 33.07 9.84
CA ALA A 130 27.98 32.86 9.22
C ALA A 130 26.97 32.66 10.35
N ALA A 131 26.06 33.60 10.56
CA ALA A 131 24.72 33.16 10.90
C ALA A 131 24.15 32.55 9.60
N PRO A 132 23.75 31.26 9.53
CA PRO A 132 23.04 30.78 8.36
C PRO A 132 21.81 29.97 8.79
N GLN A 133 21.04 30.42 9.78
CA GLN A 133 19.67 29.90 9.90
C GLN A 133 18.80 30.40 8.74
N GLN A 134 19.12 31.57 8.17
CA GLN A 134 18.38 32.19 7.06
C GLN A 134 18.93 31.85 5.66
N ALA A 135 20.25 31.72 5.49
CA ALA A 135 20.82 31.35 4.18
C ALA A 135 20.57 29.88 3.82
N LEU A 136 20.72 28.96 4.79
CA LEU A 136 20.31 27.55 4.61
C LEU A 136 18.80 27.42 4.41
N SER A 137 17.98 28.28 5.05
CA SER A 137 16.53 28.25 4.83
C SER A 137 16.15 28.74 3.44
N VAL A 138 16.79 29.79 2.90
CA VAL A 138 16.48 30.31 1.55
C VAL A 138 16.89 29.31 0.47
N ASP A 139 18.06 28.69 0.59
CA ASP A 139 18.51 27.68 -0.36
C ASP A 139 17.67 26.39 -0.27
N ALA A 140 17.31 25.96 0.96
CA ALA A 140 16.35 24.87 1.16
C ALA A 140 14.96 25.20 0.59
N ILE A 141 14.46 26.44 0.75
CA ILE A 141 13.20 26.90 0.16
C ILE A 141 13.28 26.88 -1.37
N ASN A 142 14.40 27.30 -1.96
CA ASN A 142 14.60 27.25 -3.41
C ASN A 142 14.65 25.82 -3.95
N ILE A 143 15.35 24.90 -3.27
CA ILE A 143 15.39 23.48 -3.63
C ILE A 143 14.00 22.87 -3.50
N LEU A 144 13.28 23.15 -2.40
CA LEU A 144 11.90 22.68 -2.19
C LEU A 144 10.95 23.24 -3.25
N SER A 145 11.05 24.52 -3.60
CA SER A 145 10.20 25.13 -4.64
C SER A 145 10.46 24.52 -6.02
N ARG A 146 11.73 24.26 -6.38
CA ARG A 146 12.08 23.56 -7.62
C ARG A 146 11.62 22.11 -7.62
N ALA A 147 11.78 21.41 -6.49
CA ALA A 147 11.31 20.04 -6.33
C ALA A 147 9.78 19.96 -6.44
N GLN A 148 9.06 20.89 -5.82
CA GLN A 148 7.60 21.00 -5.93
C GLN A 148 7.17 21.28 -7.37
N GLN A 149 7.77 22.26 -8.04
CA GLN A 149 7.47 22.55 -9.43
C GLN A 149 7.74 21.35 -10.35
N THR A 150 8.81 20.61 -10.09
CA THR A 150 9.14 19.39 -10.84
C THR A 150 8.11 18.29 -10.56
N ALA A 151 7.71 18.11 -9.31
CA ALA A 151 6.67 17.17 -8.94
C ALA A 151 5.32 17.52 -9.61
N ASP A 152 4.94 18.80 -9.61
CA ASP A 152 3.70 19.26 -10.25
C ASP A 152 3.71 19.00 -11.77
N VAL A 153 4.85 19.22 -12.43
CA VAL A 153 5.03 18.89 -13.85
C VAL A 153 4.91 17.39 -14.08
N GLN A 154 5.59 16.56 -13.26
CA GLN A 154 5.50 15.11 -13.41
C GLN A 154 4.09 14.58 -13.14
N ILE A 155 3.36 15.17 -12.19
CA ILE A 155 1.96 14.83 -11.95
C ILE A 155 1.11 15.17 -13.17
N ALA A 156 1.27 16.37 -13.74
CA ALA A 156 0.54 16.77 -14.94
C ALA A 156 0.85 15.86 -16.14
N GLU A 157 2.13 15.52 -16.35
CA GLU A 157 2.55 14.60 -17.41
C GLU A 157 1.98 13.19 -17.21
N ALA A 158 2.01 12.67 -15.98
CA ALA A 158 1.43 11.37 -15.65
C ALA A 158 -0.10 11.36 -15.85
N GLU A 159 -0.79 12.43 -15.48
CA GLU A 159 -2.24 12.59 -15.70
C GLU A 159 -2.58 12.64 -17.19
N ASP A 160 -1.83 13.40 -17.99
CA ASP A 160 -2.02 13.48 -19.44
C ASP A 160 -1.77 12.12 -20.12
N TYR A 161 -0.71 11.43 -19.71
CA TYR A 161 -0.41 10.09 -20.20
C TYR A 161 -1.52 9.10 -19.84
N ALA A 162 -2.00 9.12 -18.59
CA ALA A 162 -3.11 8.27 -18.15
C ALA A 162 -4.39 8.54 -18.95
N ARG A 163 -4.73 9.81 -19.17
CA ARG A 163 -5.87 10.21 -20.02
C ARG A 163 -5.73 9.67 -21.44
N ARG A 164 -4.52 9.71 -21.99
CA ARG A 164 -4.24 9.21 -23.33
C ARG A 164 -4.41 7.69 -23.45
N ILE A 165 -3.79 6.91 -22.56
CA ILE A 165 -3.95 5.44 -22.58
C ILE A 165 -5.42 5.06 -22.43
N LEU A 166 -6.15 5.71 -21.51
CA LEU A 166 -7.58 5.43 -21.31
C LEU A 166 -8.41 5.74 -22.57
N GLY A 167 -8.09 6.83 -23.27
CA GLY A 167 -8.72 7.18 -24.54
C GLY A 167 -8.44 6.14 -25.62
N GLU A 168 -7.18 5.76 -25.80
CA GLU A 168 -6.74 4.76 -26.78
C GLU A 168 -7.35 3.38 -26.49
N ALA A 169 -7.32 2.93 -25.23
CA ALA A 169 -7.92 1.66 -24.81
C ALA A 169 -9.44 1.62 -25.04
N ARG A 170 -10.13 2.75 -24.82
CA ARG A 170 -11.56 2.85 -25.08
C ARG A 170 -11.88 2.75 -26.57
N GLN A 171 -11.12 3.46 -27.42
CA GLN A 171 -11.28 3.36 -28.87
C GLN A 171 -11.02 1.94 -29.36
N GLN A 172 -9.96 1.29 -28.87
CA GLN A 172 -9.64 -0.10 -29.20
C GLN A 172 -10.76 -1.06 -28.76
N TYR A 173 -11.31 -0.87 -27.56
CA TYR A 173 -12.44 -1.66 -27.07
C TYR A 173 -13.66 -1.54 -27.99
N GLU A 174 -14.00 -0.31 -28.41
CA GLU A 174 -15.13 -0.07 -29.32
C GLU A 174 -14.92 -0.79 -30.65
N VAL A 175 -13.71 -0.71 -31.23
CA VAL A 175 -13.36 -1.42 -32.47
C VAL A 175 -13.48 -2.94 -32.32
N ILE A 176 -12.94 -3.51 -31.23
CA ILE A 176 -13.03 -4.95 -30.96
C ILE A 176 -14.49 -5.39 -30.85
N LEU A 177 -15.32 -4.60 -30.17
CA LEU A 177 -16.72 -4.92 -29.97
C LEU A 177 -17.50 -4.89 -31.29
N THR A 178 -17.31 -3.87 -32.11
CA THR A 178 -17.96 -3.77 -33.43
C THR A 178 -17.52 -4.92 -34.36
N GLU A 179 -16.22 -5.22 -34.39
CA GLU A 179 -15.70 -6.29 -35.25
C GLU A 179 -16.17 -7.68 -34.78
N ALA A 180 -16.17 -7.93 -33.47
CA ALA A 180 -16.69 -9.17 -32.91
C ALA A 180 -18.18 -9.35 -33.18
N GLN A 181 -18.98 -8.27 -33.11
CA GLN A 181 -20.39 -8.31 -33.48
C GLN A 181 -20.59 -8.67 -34.95
N ARG A 182 -19.85 -8.02 -35.86
CA ARG A 182 -19.91 -8.28 -37.30
C ARG A 182 -19.56 -9.74 -37.62
N GLN A 183 -18.43 -10.24 -37.10
CA GLN A 183 -18.00 -11.62 -37.33
C GLN A 183 -18.97 -12.64 -36.72
N ALA A 184 -19.52 -12.34 -35.55
CA ALA A 184 -20.49 -13.22 -34.89
C ALA A 184 -21.80 -13.30 -35.68
N GLU A 185 -22.27 -12.20 -36.26
CA GLU A 185 -23.46 -12.17 -37.11
C GLU A 185 -23.26 -12.98 -38.39
N GLU A 186 -22.12 -12.81 -39.07
CA GLU A 186 -21.75 -13.60 -40.25
C GLU A 186 -21.68 -15.11 -39.94
N ALA A 187 -21.08 -15.48 -38.81
CA ALA A 187 -21.02 -16.87 -38.37
C ALA A 187 -22.41 -17.45 -38.03
N ALA A 188 -23.29 -16.62 -37.47
CA ALA A 188 -24.66 -17.01 -37.16
C ALA A 188 -25.44 -17.34 -38.43
N ASP A 189 -25.33 -16.48 -39.45
CA ASP A 189 -26.02 -16.66 -40.74
C ASP A 189 -25.49 -17.89 -41.50
N GLN A 190 -24.18 -18.13 -41.46
CA GLN A 190 -23.56 -19.33 -42.01
C GLN A 190 -24.05 -20.61 -41.31
N ALA A 191 -24.16 -20.59 -39.98
CA ALA A 191 -24.64 -21.73 -39.21
C ALA A 191 -26.09 -22.09 -39.56
N VAL A 192 -26.95 -21.07 -39.71
CA VAL A 192 -28.34 -21.26 -40.17
C VAL A 192 -28.40 -21.83 -41.59
N GLY A 193 -27.57 -21.33 -42.52
CA GLY A 193 -27.49 -21.87 -43.88
C GLY A 193 -27.04 -23.34 -43.92
N ALA A 194 -26.05 -23.69 -43.09
CA ALA A 194 -25.57 -25.06 -42.92
C ALA A 194 -26.64 -25.99 -42.31
N TYR A 195 -27.40 -25.50 -41.32
CA TYR A 195 -28.50 -26.24 -40.71
C TYR A 195 -29.62 -26.54 -41.72
N ARG A 196 -30.03 -25.53 -42.51
CA ARG A 196 -31.06 -25.68 -43.56
C ARG A 196 -30.65 -26.68 -44.64
N SER A 197 -29.41 -26.61 -45.11
CA SER A 197 -28.90 -27.50 -46.16
C SER A 197 -28.75 -28.96 -45.70
N ARG A 198 -28.62 -29.20 -44.40
CA ARG A 198 -28.55 -30.55 -43.80
C ARG A 198 -29.91 -31.24 -43.65
N GLY A 199 -31.00 -30.60 -44.09
CA GLY A 199 -32.35 -31.14 -44.01
C GLY A 199 -32.94 -31.05 -42.60
N GLY A 200 -32.73 -29.92 -41.92
CA GLY A 200 -33.31 -29.66 -40.61
C GLY A 200 -34.84 -29.72 -40.64
N GLU A 201 -35.40 -30.89 -40.33
CA GLU A 201 -36.86 -31.07 -40.15
C GLU A 201 -37.36 -30.47 -38.82
N HIS A 202 -36.46 -29.97 -37.96
CA HIS A 202 -36.82 -29.35 -36.68
C HIS A 202 -36.93 -27.83 -36.85
N GLY A 203 -38.10 -27.30 -36.44
CA GLY A 203 -38.64 -25.99 -36.81
C GLY A 203 -37.86 -24.75 -36.37
N ALA A 204 -38.46 -23.58 -36.59
CA ALA A 204 -37.84 -22.26 -36.42
C ALA A 204 -37.07 -22.07 -35.10
N GLU A 205 -37.51 -22.70 -34.01
CA GLU A 205 -36.83 -22.66 -32.71
C GLU A 205 -35.43 -23.29 -32.74
N ALA A 206 -35.22 -24.38 -33.49
CA ALA A 206 -33.91 -25.03 -33.61
C ALA A 206 -32.94 -24.21 -34.47
N GLU A 207 -33.43 -23.57 -35.54
CA GLU A 207 -32.63 -22.62 -36.33
C GLU A 207 -32.17 -21.43 -35.48
N GLU A 208 -33.05 -20.89 -34.65
CA GLU A 208 -32.75 -19.75 -33.79
C GLU A 208 -31.73 -20.10 -32.70
N LEU A 209 -31.83 -21.29 -32.11
CA LEU A 209 -30.83 -21.78 -31.15
C LEU A 209 -29.45 -21.99 -31.81
N GLU A 210 -29.39 -22.58 -33.01
CA GLU A 210 -28.13 -22.73 -33.75
C GLU A 210 -27.50 -21.37 -34.08
N ARG A 211 -28.33 -20.40 -34.49
CA ARG A 211 -27.90 -19.01 -34.71
C ARG A 211 -27.31 -18.40 -33.44
N GLN A 212 -28.00 -18.50 -32.31
CA GLN A 212 -27.55 -17.95 -31.03
C GLN A 212 -26.26 -18.62 -30.53
N ILE A 213 -26.15 -19.95 -30.67
CA ILE A 213 -24.95 -20.70 -30.28
C ILE A 213 -23.74 -20.27 -31.10
N ALA A 214 -23.89 -20.19 -32.43
CA ALA A 214 -22.83 -19.76 -33.33
C ALA A 214 -22.41 -18.31 -33.05
N TYR A 215 -23.37 -17.41 -32.88
CA TYR A 215 -23.12 -16.01 -32.53
C TYR A 215 -22.31 -15.89 -31.23
N LEU A 216 -22.79 -16.49 -30.14
CA LEU A 216 -22.15 -16.36 -28.83
C LEU A 216 -20.75 -16.98 -28.80
N ARG A 217 -20.54 -18.12 -29.47
CA ARG A 217 -19.21 -18.76 -29.58
C ARG A 217 -18.23 -17.86 -30.31
N THR A 218 -18.59 -17.39 -31.50
CA THR A 218 -17.72 -16.53 -32.31
C THR A 218 -17.43 -15.21 -31.61
N PHE A 219 -18.46 -14.56 -31.04
CA PHE A 219 -18.26 -13.32 -30.29
C PHE A 219 -17.29 -13.52 -29.11
N ALA A 220 -17.46 -14.59 -28.32
CA ALA A 220 -16.59 -14.89 -27.19
C ALA A 220 -15.16 -15.21 -27.62
N ASP A 221 -14.96 -15.94 -28.71
CA ASP A 221 -13.63 -16.30 -29.19
C ASP A 221 -12.88 -15.08 -29.74
N VAL A 222 -13.54 -14.27 -30.57
CA VAL A 222 -12.95 -13.07 -31.18
C VAL A 222 -12.57 -12.06 -30.11
N THR A 223 -13.50 -11.75 -29.19
CA THR A 223 -13.22 -10.81 -28.09
C THR A 223 -12.09 -11.31 -27.20
N ARG A 224 -12.06 -12.60 -26.85
CA ARG A 224 -11.00 -13.18 -26.02
C ARG A 224 -9.62 -13.10 -26.67
N VAL A 225 -9.51 -13.39 -27.97
CA VAL A 225 -8.24 -13.32 -28.69
C VAL A 225 -7.75 -11.86 -28.76
N GLN A 226 -8.64 -10.93 -29.10
CA GLN A 226 -8.28 -9.52 -29.24
C GLN A 226 -7.94 -8.86 -27.90
N LEU A 227 -8.70 -9.13 -26.84
CA LEU A 227 -8.39 -8.64 -25.50
C LEU A 227 -7.02 -9.12 -25.01
N ARG A 228 -6.65 -10.37 -25.30
CA ARG A 228 -5.31 -10.88 -24.98
C ARG A 228 -4.21 -10.14 -25.74
N ALA A 229 -4.42 -9.86 -27.02
CA ALA A 229 -3.46 -9.11 -27.82
C ALA A 229 -3.29 -7.68 -27.29
N VAL A 230 -4.39 -6.99 -26.95
CA VAL A 230 -4.37 -5.64 -26.36
C VAL A 230 -3.64 -5.63 -25.02
N LEU A 231 -3.99 -6.56 -24.11
CA LEU A 231 -3.33 -6.65 -22.80
C LEU A 231 -1.83 -6.96 -22.92
N ALA A 232 -1.42 -7.79 -23.88
CA ALA A 232 -0.01 -8.06 -24.13
C ALA A 232 0.72 -6.81 -24.66
N GLY A 233 0.09 -6.04 -25.55
CA GLY A 233 0.63 -4.77 -26.04
C GLY A 233 0.80 -3.73 -24.93
N LEU A 234 -0.23 -3.54 -24.10
CA LEU A 234 -0.19 -2.62 -22.96
C LEU A 234 0.87 -3.02 -21.94
N ALA A 235 1.01 -4.31 -21.63
CA ALA A 235 2.05 -4.79 -20.73
C ALA A 235 3.46 -4.47 -21.26
N GLN A 236 3.68 -4.59 -22.57
CA GLN A 236 4.95 -4.24 -23.20
C GLN A 236 5.24 -2.73 -23.16
N GLU A 237 4.21 -1.88 -23.28
CA GLU A 237 4.37 -0.43 -23.15
C GLU A 237 4.70 0.01 -21.72
N VAL A 238 4.04 -0.60 -20.73
CA VAL A 238 4.35 -0.35 -19.31
C VAL A 238 5.77 -0.80 -18.98
N ASP A 239 6.23 -1.94 -19.50
CA ASP A 239 7.58 -2.45 -19.28
C ASP A 239 8.66 -1.51 -19.86
N LYS A 240 8.42 -0.94 -21.05
CA LYS A 240 9.31 0.08 -21.64
C LYS A 240 9.46 1.32 -20.74
N LEU A 241 8.39 1.72 -20.05
CA LEU A 241 8.41 2.84 -19.11
C LEU A 241 9.07 2.49 -17.76
N GLY A 242 9.05 1.22 -17.38
CA GLY A 242 9.82 0.73 -16.23
C GLY A 242 11.33 0.79 -16.46
N THR A 243 11.77 0.80 -17.73
CA THR A 243 13.19 0.80 -18.12
C THR A 243 13.77 2.18 -18.43
N ILE A 244 13.30 3.26 -17.79
CA ILE A 244 13.96 4.58 -17.90
C ILE A 244 15.43 4.42 -17.44
N PRO A 245 16.43 4.63 -18.30
CA PRO A 245 17.83 4.54 -17.88
C PRO A 245 18.13 5.67 -16.91
N ASP A 246 18.80 5.36 -15.79
CA ASP A 246 19.43 6.33 -14.89
C ASP A 246 20.33 7.28 -15.69
N GLN A 247 19.79 8.39 -16.22
CA GLN A 247 20.59 9.46 -16.80
C GLN A 247 21.14 10.42 -15.73
N ASP A 248 20.79 10.20 -14.46
CA ASP A 248 21.19 11.03 -13.33
C ASP A 248 22.66 10.81 -12.91
N GLY A 249 23.31 9.73 -13.39
CA GLY A 249 24.71 9.43 -13.07
C GLY A 249 25.76 10.29 -13.80
N GLN A 250 25.38 11.01 -14.86
CA GLN A 250 26.36 11.68 -15.74
C GLN A 250 26.68 13.13 -15.33
N LEU A 251 25.93 13.74 -14.41
CA LEU A 251 26.07 15.15 -14.04
C LEU A 251 26.98 15.42 -12.82
N LEU A 252 27.51 14.38 -12.15
CA LEU A 252 28.34 14.55 -10.95
C LEU A 252 29.85 14.38 -11.14
N HIS A 253 30.34 14.09 -12.35
CA HIS A 253 31.78 14.08 -12.64
C HIS A 253 32.22 15.37 -13.36
N GLY A 254 32.36 16.45 -12.59
CA GLY A 254 33.16 17.60 -13.02
C GLY A 254 34.65 17.23 -13.13
N PRO A 255 35.42 17.86 -14.05
CA PRO A 255 36.79 17.45 -14.35
C PRO A 255 37.73 17.73 -13.17
N SER A 256 38.46 16.70 -12.71
CA SER A 256 39.56 16.85 -11.76
C SER A 256 40.66 17.77 -12.33
N PRO A 257 41.18 18.74 -11.55
CA PRO A 257 42.35 19.49 -11.95
C PRO A 257 43.59 18.61 -11.80
N VAL A 258 44.27 18.38 -12.92
CA VAL A 258 45.57 17.70 -12.99
C VAL A 258 46.63 18.63 -12.42
N HIS A 259 47.37 18.13 -11.43
CA HIS A 259 48.55 18.76 -10.85
C HIS A 259 49.59 19.14 -11.92
N ARG A 260 50.11 20.36 -11.85
CA ARG A 260 51.48 20.68 -12.25
C ARG A 260 52.05 21.78 -11.36
#